data_AF-A0AAV0RY42-F1
#
_entry.id   AF-A0AAV0RY42-F1
#
_cell.length_a   1.000
_cell.length_b   1.000
_cell.length_c   1.000
_cell.angle_alpha   90.00
_cell.angle_beta   90.00
_cell.angle_gamma   90.00
#
_symmetry.space_group_name_H-M   'P 1'
#
loop_
_entity.id
_entity.type
_entity.pdbx_description
1 polymer ?
#
loop_
_entity_poly.entity_id
_entity_poly.type
_entity_poly.pdbx_seq_one_letter_code
_entity_poly.pdbx_strand_id
1 'polypeptide(L)'
;MMEESKDISPSQGTWVSILPAYSQLGALGHGMLIHARVIKDSMWSDIYVGTCLVDLYGKCGRLDDVDKKVNVFYTGNQTHTQCNEIYKELKELCEKIKAKGYVPDFGFVLQDVEDDEKEHILMSHSERLAIAYGIISTPPKSSLRIFKNLRVCGDCHSAIKCISDITGREIVVRDSNRFHHFKDGSCSCGDYW
;
A
#
# COMPACT_ATOMS: atom_id res chain seq x y z
N MET A 1 -36.36 -35.08 -10.59
CA MET A 1 -36.38 -33.60 -10.53
C MET A 1 -35.03 -33.19 -9.98
N MET A 2 -34.13 -32.65 -10.82
CA MET A 2 -32.90 -32.01 -10.33
C MET A 2 -33.33 -30.66 -9.76
N GLU A 3 -33.04 -30.42 -8.48
CA GLU A 3 -33.20 -29.09 -7.90
C GLU A 3 -32.26 -28.13 -8.63
N GLU A 4 -32.80 -27.04 -9.18
CA GLU A 4 -32.00 -25.93 -9.67
C GLU A 4 -31.18 -25.39 -8.50
N SER A 5 -29.86 -25.55 -8.58
CA SER A 5 -28.93 -24.88 -7.68
C SER A 5 -29.15 -23.38 -7.78
N LYS A 6 -29.62 -22.75 -6.69
CA LYS A 6 -29.64 -21.28 -6.59
C LYS A 6 -28.25 -20.77 -6.97
N ASP A 7 -28.17 -19.88 -7.96
CA ASP A 7 -26.92 -19.20 -8.32
C ASP A 7 -26.51 -18.33 -7.12
N ILE A 8 -25.63 -18.88 -6.27
CA ILE A 8 -25.10 -18.16 -5.11
C ILE A 8 -24.02 -17.23 -5.66
N SER A 9 -24.30 -15.93 -5.66
CA SER A 9 -23.31 -14.94 -6.04
C SER A 9 -22.21 -14.84 -4.97
N PRO A 10 -20.92 -14.90 -5.37
CA PRO A 10 -19.81 -14.68 -4.45
C PRO A 10 -19.89 -13.32 -3.76
N SER A 11 -19.68 -13.29 -2.46
CA SER A 11 -19.61 -12.05 -1.68
C SER A 11 -18.23 -11.40 -1.76
N GLN A 12 -18.11 -10.15 -1.31
CA GLN A 12 -16.82 -9.47 -1.13
C GLN A 12 -15.80 -10.34 -0.36
N GLY A 13 -16.23 -10.99 0.73
CA GLY A 13 -15.37 -11.88 1.52
C GLY A 13 -14.89 -13.12 0.74
N THR A 14 -15.70 -13.61 -0.21
CA THR A 14 -15.31 -14.72 -1.09
C THR A 14 -14.16 -14.30 -1.99
N TRP A 15 -14.30 -13.16 -2.67
CA TRP A 15 -13.26 -12.64 -3.57
C TRP A 15 -11.95 -12.33 -2.86
N VAL A 16 -12.04 -11.65 -1.71
CA VAL A 16 -10.87 -11.30 -0.89
C VAL A 16 -10.13 -12.54 -0.39
N SER A 17 -10.82 -13.67 -0.23
CA SER A 17 -10.18 -14.92 0.21
C SER A 17 -9.50 -15.67 -0.93
N ILE A 18 -10.11 -15.71 -2.12
CA ILE A 18 -9.58 -16.55 -3.22
C ILE A 18 -8.50 -15.86 -4.05
N LEU A 19 -8.64 -14.56 -4.34
CA LEU A 19 -7.73 -13.83 -5.24
C LEU A 19 -6.26 -13.88 -4.75
N PRO A 20 -5.96 -13.74 -3.45
CA PRO A 20 -4.60 -13.89 -2.95
C PRO A 20 -3.99 -15.28 -3.19
N ALA A 21 -4.79 -16.35 -3.22
CA ALA A 21 -4.28 -17.69 -3.49
C ALA A 21 -3.70 -17.79 -4.91
N TYR A 22 -4.39 -17.22 -5.91
CA TYR A 22 -3.90 -17.17 -7.29
C TYR A 22 -2.69 -16.27 -7.45
N SER A 23 -2.61 -15.17 -6.68
CA SER A 23 -1.43 -14.32 -6.62
C SER A 23 -0.21 -15.09 -6.11
N GLN A 24 -0.34 -15.83 -5.01
CA GLN A 24 0.73 -16.63 -4.42
C GLN A 24 1.21 -17.76 -5.34
N LEU A 25 0.29 -18.38 -6.06
CA LEU A 25 0.59 -19.44 -7.02
C LEU A 25 1.16 -18.92 -8.35
N GLY A 26 1.18 -17.59 -8.56
CA GLY A 26 1.55 -16.99 -9.86
C GLY A 26 0.62 -17.42 -11.00
N ALA A 27 -0.59 -17.86 -10.69
CA ALA A 27 -1.51 -18.54 -11.60
C ALA A 27 -2.31 -17.54 -12.45
N LEU A 28 -1.62 -16.74 -13.28
CA LEU A 28 -2.21 -15.62 -14.03
C LEU A 28 -3.43 -16.02 -14.85
N GLY A 29 -3.37 -17.13 -15.61
CA GLY A 29 -4.49 -17.56 -16.46
C GLY A 29 -5.78 -17.79 -15.68
N HIS A 30 -5.69 -18.42 -14.51
CA HIS A 30 -6.83 -18.62 -13.61
C HIS A 30 -7.25 -17.30 -12.94
N GLY A 31 -6.27 -16.47 -12.57
CA GLY A 31 -6.50 -15.14 -12.04
C GLY A 31 -7.32 -14.25 -12.98
N MET A 32 -7.06 -14.30 -14.29
CA MET A 32 -7.81 -13.54 -15.30
C MET A 32 -9.26 -14.03 -15.45
N LEU A 33 -9.50 -15.35 -15.37
CA LEU A 33 -10.87 -15.89 -15.39
C LEU A 33 -11.67 -15.42 -14.17
N ILE A 34 -11.01 -15.38 -13.01
CA ILE A 34 -11.61 -14.87 -11.78
C ILE A 34 -11.83 -13.37 -11.85
N HIS A 35 -10.89 -12.60 -12.39
CA HIS A 35 -11.07 -11.17 -12.63
C HIS A 35 -12.27 -10.90 -13.54
N ALA A 36 -12.43 -11.65 -14.64
CA ALA A 36 -13.60 -11.53 -15.50
C ALA A 36 -14.91 -11.80 -14.72
N ARG A 37 -14.91 -12.76 -13.78
CA ARG A 37 -16.07 -13.01 -12.92
C ARG A 37 -16.31 -11.89 -11.91
N VAL A 38 -15.26 -11.32 -11.31
CA VAL A 38 -15.35 -10.13 -10.44
C VAL A 38 -15.98 -8.94 -11.15
N ILE A 39 -15.63 -8.72 -12.43
CA ILE A 39 -16.24 -7.68 -13.28
C ILE A 39 -17.73 -7.98 -13.47
N LYS A 40 -18.07 -9.22 -13.83
CA LYS A 40 -19.47 -9.65 -14.02
C LYS A 40 -20.32 -9.45 -12.76
N ASP A 41 -19.72 -9.67 -11.60
CA ASP A 41 -20.40 -9.53 -10.31
C ASP A 41 -20.36 -8.07 -9.78
N SER A 42 -19.92 -7.12 -10.61
CA SER A 42 -19.82 -5.68 -10.28
C SER A 42 -18.96 -5.35 -9.06
N MET A 43 -18.01 -6.23 -8.73
CA MET A 43 -17.14 -6.11 -7.55
C MET A 43 -15.76 -5.53 -7.87
N TRP A 44 -15.46 -5.21 -9.12
CA TRP A 44 -14.17 -4.65 -9.53
C TRP A 44 -13.88 -3.26 -8.92
N SER A 45 -14.94 -2.48 -8.67
CA SER A 45 -14.87 -1.17 -8.02
C SER A 45 -14.78 -1.28 -6.49
N ASP A 46 -15.10 -2.45 -5.92
CA ASP A 46 -14.90 -2.71 -4.51
C ASP A 46 -13.42 -2.59 -4.18
N ILE A 47 -13.16 -1.84 -3.12
CA ILE A 47 -11.83 -1.38 -2.83
C ILE A 47 -10.96 -2.51 -2.28
N TYR A 48 -11.53 -3.49 -1.57
CA TYR A 48 -10.82 -4.68 -1.09
C TYR A 48 -10.58 -5.70 -2.20
N VAL A 49 -11.57 -5.92 -3.06
CA VAL A 49 -11.42 -6.82 -4.21
C VAL A 49 -10.41 -6.26 -5.22
N GLY A 50 -10.48 -4.96 -5.52
CA GLY A 50 -9.51 -4.30 -6.39
C GLY A 50 -8.08 -4.36 -5.84
N THR A 51 -7.92 -4.32 -4.51
CA THR A 51 -6.65 -4.55 -3.83
C THR A 51 -6.10 -5.96 -4.11
N CYS A 52 -6.93 -7.00 -4.03
CA CYS A 52 -6.49 -8.36 -4.32
C CYS A 52 -6.17 -8.58 -5.81
N LEU A 53 -6.87 -7.89 -6.72
CA LEU A 53 -6.53 -7.89 -8.15
C LEU A 53 -5.15 -7.26 -8.40
N VAL A 54 -4.83 -6.14 -7.75
CA VAL A 54 -3.48 -5.54 -7.84
C VAL A 54 -2.40 -6.50 -7.35
N ASP A 55 -2.60 -7.24 -6.25
CA ASP A 55 -1.64 -8.24 -5.76
C ASP A 55 -1.49 -9.42 -6.75
N LEU A 56 -2.59 -9.89 -7.34
CA LEU A 56 -2.59 -10.93 -8.37
C LEU A 56 -1.76 -10.51 -9.58
N TYR A 57 -2.15 -9.42 -10.24
CA TYR A 57 -1.48 -8.95 -11.44
C TYR A 57 -0.07 -8.44 -11.15
N GLY A 58 0.18 -7.90 -9.96
CA GLY A 58 1.50 -7.50 -9.46
C GLY A 58 2.49 -8.65 -9.41
N LYS A 59 2.15 -9.74 -8.72
CA LYS A 59 3.03 -10.90 -8.63
C LYS A 59 3.17 -11.67 -9.95
N CYS A 60 2.19 -11.56 -10.83
CA CYS A 60 2.26 -12.13 -12.18
C CYS A 60 2.93 -11.21 -13.22
N GLY A 61 3.43 -10.03 -12.84
CA GLY A 61 4.14 -9.12 -13.74
C GLY A 61 3.26 -8.47 -14.81
N ARG A 62 1.95 -8.28 -14.54
CA ARG A 62 0.93 -7.80 -15.48
C ARG A 62 0.08 -6.68 -14.90
N LEU A 63 0.70 -5.77 -14.15
CA LEU A 63 0.00 -4.64 -13.51
C LEU A 63 -0.74 -3.74 -14.50
N ASP A 64 -0.27 -3.66 -15.74
CA ASP A 64 -0.93 -2.91 -16.82
C ASP A 64 -2.34 -3.43 -17.16
N ASP A 65 -2.65 -4.68 -16.77
CA ASP A 65 -3.98 -5.28 -16.98
C ASP A 65 -5.00 -4.88 -15.89
N VAL A 66 -4.56 -4.17 -14.84
CA VAL A 66 -5.46 -3.63 -13.83
C VAL A 66 -5.97 -2.28 -14.33
N ASP A 67 -7.28 -2.12 -14.41
CA ASP A 67 -7.98 -0.86 -14.79
C ASP A 67 -7.83 0.26 -13.73
N LYS A 68 -6.82 0.15 -12.86
CA LYS A 68 -6.39 1.15 -11.88
C LYS A 68 -4.94 1.48 -12.16
N LYS A 69 -4.63 2.78 -12.26
CA LYS A 69 -3.25 3.25 -12.42
C LYS A 69 -2.41 2.86 -11.20
N VAL A 70 -1.59 1.83 -11.33
CA VAL A 70 -0.64 1.38 -10.30
C VAL A 70 0.67 2.14 -10.46
N ASN A 71 1.17 2.75 -9.39
CA ASN A 71 2.47 3.42 -9.37
C ASN A 71 3.39 2.65 -8.43
N VAL A 72 4.59 2.32 -8.92
CA VAL A 72 5.56 1.49 -8.20
C VAL A 72 6.74 2.34 -7.77
N PHE A 73 7.11 2.22 -6.49
CA PHE A 73 8.22 2.96 -5.89
C PHE A 73 9.27 2.00 -5.35
N TYR A 74 10.53 2.28 -5.65
CA TYR A 74 11.69 1.56 -5.14
C TYR A 74 12.63 2.56 -4.47
N THR A 75 13.29 2.14 -3.39
CA THR A 75 14.32 2.95 -2.74
C THR A 75 15.45 3.21 -3.73
N GLY A 76 15.80 4.49 -3.92
CA GLY A 76 16.86 4.92 -4.84
C GLY A 76 16.44 5.05 -6.32
N ASN A 77 15.18 4.77 -6.69
CA ASN A 77 14.73 4.94 -8.07
C ASN A 77 14.00 6.28 -8.27
N GLN A 78 14.55 7.15 -9.12
CA GLN A 78 14.02 8.47 -9.45
C GLN A 78 13.29 8.53 -10.80
N THR A 79 12.95 7.39 -11.42
CA THR A 79 12.35 7.36 -12.77
C THR A 79 10.87 7.81 -12.82
N HIS A 80 10.28 8.22 -11.70
CA HIS A 80 8.89 8.67 -11.68
C HIS A 80 8.76 10.07 -12.30
N THR A 81 7.76 10.27 -13.17
CA THR A 81 7.58 11.56 -13.87
C THR A 81 7.35 12.75 -12.94
N GLN A 82 6.81 12.49 -11.73
CA GLN A 82 6.56 13.48 -10.67
C GLN A 82 7.58 13.38 -9.51
N CYS A 83 8.80 12.90 -9.78
CA CYS A 83 9.80 12.67 -8.74
C CYS A 83 10.07 13.93 -7.91
N ASN A 84 10.23 15.09 -8.55
CA ASN A 84 10.51 16.36 -7.87
C ASN A 84 9.41 16.76 -6.88
N GLU A 85 8.14 16.63 -7.29
CA GLU A 85 6.99 16.93 -6.44
C GLU A 85 6.89 15.96 -5.27
N ILE A 86 7.15 14.67 -5.49
CA ILE A 86 7.14 13.64 -4.44
C ILE A 86 8.20 13.96 -3.38
N TYR A 87 9.44 14.25 -3.79
CA TYR A 87 10.51 14.57 -2.84
C TYR A 87 10.28 15.90 -2.12
N LYS A 88 9.66 16.88 -2.79
CA LYS A 88 9.25 18.13 -2.14
C LYS A 88 8.20 17.87 -1.06
N GLU A 89 7.13 17.15 -1.38
CA GLU A 89 6.09 16.79 -0.40
C GLU A 89 6.68 15.95 0.73
N LEU A 90 7.58 15.00 0.44
CA LEU A 90 8.27 14.22 1.46
C LEU A 90 9.02 15.08 2.45
N LYS A 91 9.77 16.08 1.96
CA LYS A 91 10.52 17.00 2.82
C LYS A 91 9.57 17.78 3.73
N GLU A 92 8.51 18.37 3.15
CA GLU A 92 7.51 19.11 3.92
C GLU A 92 6.79 18.21 4.95
N LEU A 93 6.49 16.96 4.58
CA LEU A 93 5.84 15.99 5.45
C LEU A 93 6.76 15.58 6.61
N CYS A 94 8.05 15.36 6.33
CA CYS A 94 9.06 15.03 7.33
C CYS A 94 9.21 16.16 8.36
N GLU A 95 9.25 17.42 7.91
CA GLU A 95 9.28 18.59 8.80
C GLU A 95 8.03 18.63 9.70
N LYS A 96 6.83 18.39 9.14
CA LYS A 96 5.57 18.38 9.89
C LYS A 96 5.50 17.28 10.94
N ILE A 97 5.90 16.04 10.61
CA ILE A 97 5.88 14.94 11.59
C ILE A 97 6.92 15.14 12.69
N LYS A 98 8.11 15.66 12.36
CA LYS A 98 9.14 16.00 13.35
C LYS A 98 8.64 17.06 14.33
N ALA A 99 7.98 18.10 13.83
CA ALA A 99 7.35 19.13 14.67
C ALA A 99 6.27 18.56 15.62
N LYS A 100 5.66 17.42 15.26
CA LYS A 100 4.69 16.69 16.10
C LYS A 100 5.34 15.73 17.11
N GLY A 101 6.66 15.57 17.07
CA GLY A 101 7.41 14.70 17.99
C GLY A 101 7.82 13.35 17.41
N TYR A 102 7.70 13.14 16.09
CA TYR A 102 8.36 11.99 15.45
C TYR A 102 9.88 12.15 15.51
N VAL A 103 10.56 11.12 16.00
CA VAL A 103 12.03 11.03 16.04
C VAL A 103 12.45 9.87 15.14
N PRO A 104 13.31 10.10 14.13
CA PRO A 104 13.84 9.03 13.29
C PRO A 104 14.59 7.96 14.10
N ASP A 105 14.30 6.69 13.83
CA ASP A 105 15.03 5.57 14.42
C ASP A 105 16.08 5.04 13.43
N PHE A 106 17.31 5.50 13.63
CA PHE A 106 18.47 5.10 12.81
C PHE A 106 18.88 3.63 13.01
N GLY A 107 18.33 2.92 14.00
CA GLY A 107 18.54 1.47 14.14
C GLY A 107 17.99 0.66 12.95
N PHE A 108 17.13 1.25 12.12
CA PHE A 108 16.64 0.66 10.88
C PHE A 108 17.49 0.98 9.65
N VAL A 109 18.63 1.67 9.81
CA VAL A 109 19.61 1.93 8.75
C VAL A 109 20.84 1.07 9.02
N LEU A 110 21.11 0.12 8.12
CA LEU A 110 22.23 -0.83 8.27
C LEU A 110 23.56 -0.26 7.75
N GLN A 111 23.49 0.81 6.96
CA GLN A 111 24.65 1.48 6.38
C GLN A 111 25.39 2.26 7.45
N ASP A 112 26.70 2.06 7.52
CA ASP A 112 27.59 2.84 8.38
C ASP A 112 27.91 4.16 7.69
N VAL A 113 26.99 5.12 7.88
CA VAL A 113 27.04 6.47 7.31
C VAL A 113 26.69 7.50 8.39
N GLU A 114 27.00 8.76 8.12
CA GLU A 114 26.66 9.88 9.01
C GLU A 114 25.14 10.03 9.18
N ASP A 115 24.72 10.62 10.30
CA ASP A 115 23.30 10.66 10.70
C ASP A 115 22.40 11.44 9.73
N ASP A 116 22.94 12.44 9.04
CA ASP A 116 22.24 13.16 7.96
C ASP A 116 21.96 12.24 6.75
N GLU A 117 22.91 11.39 6.40
CA GLU A 117 22.74 10.37 5.35
C GLU A 117 21.77 9.27 5.80
N LYS A 118 21.84 8.83 7.07
CA LYS A 118 20.87 7.88 7.63
C LYS A 118 19.44 8.41 7.56
N GLU A 119 19.25 9.69 7.87
CA GLU A 119 17.95 10.34 7.75
C GLU A 119 17.46 10.35 6.30
N HIS A 120 18.35 10.66 5.35
CA HIS A 120 18.02 10.64 3.93
C HIS A 120 17.61 9.23 3.46
N ILE A 121 18.28 8.18 3.95
CA ILE A 121 17.93 6.79 3.66
C ILE A 121 16.53 6.46 4.17
N LEU A 122 16.21 6.78 5.42
CA LEU A 122 14.87 6.57 5.98
C LEU A 122 13.79 7.32 5.19
N MET A 123 14.07 8.57 4.80
CA MET A 123 13.16 9.38 3.97
C MET A 123 12.88 8.73 2.60
N SER A 124 13.87 8.02 2.05
CA SER A 124 13.83 7.38 0.73
C SER A 124 13.22 5.97 0.76
N HIS A 125 12.67 5.53 1.88
CA HIS A 125 11.92 4.28 1.95
C HIS A 125 10.67 4.31 1.05
N SER A 126 10.39 3.19 0.38
CA SER A 126 9.32 3.12 -0.62
C SER A 126 7.92 3.39 -0.06
N GLU A 127 7.66 3.13 1.22
CA GLU A 127 6.41 3.47 1.90
C GLU A 127 6.21 4.98 1.91
N ARG A 128 7.26 5.74 2.25
CA ARG A 128 7.18 7.20 2.34
C ARG A 128 6.94 7.80 0.96
N LEU A 129 7.67 7.32 -0.05
CA LEU A 129 7.48 7.72 -1.45
C LEU A 129 6.03 7.47 -1.91
N ALA A 130 5.49 6.28 -1.62
CA ALA A 130 4.11 5.93 -1.96
C ALA A 130 3.08 6.81 -1.25
N ILE A 131 3.31 7.15 0.02
CA ILE A 131 2.43 8.06 0.78
C ILE A 131 2.46 9.46 0.20
N ALA A 132 3.65 10.03 -0.03
CA ALA A 132 3.78 11.37 -0.59
C ALA A 132 3.12 11.47 -1.97
N TYR A 133 3.35 10.48 -2.84
CA TYR A 133 2.64 10.38 -4.11
C TYR A 133 1.12 10.30 -3.92
N GLY A 134 0.65 9.48 -2.98
CA GLY A 134 -0.76 9.36 -2.65
C GLY A 134 -1.37 10.68 -2.17
N ILE A 135 -0.64 11.45 -1.35
CA ILE A 135 -1.08 12.78 -0.87
C ILE A 135 -1.22 13.76 -2.04
N ILE A 136 -0.24 13.81 -2.94
CA ILE A 136 -0.23 14.72 -4.11
C ILE A 136 -1.34 14.34 -5.10
N SER A 137 -1.57 13.04 -5.29
CA SER A 137 -2.40 12.53 -6.39
C SER A 137 -3.86 12.31 -6.00
N THR A 138 -4.23 12.53 -4.73
CA THR A 138 -5.59 12.27 -4.24
C THR A 138 -6.16 13.44 -3.43
N PRO A 139 -7.48 13.65 -3.42
CA PRO A 139 -8.10 14.72 -2.65
C PRO A 139 -7.74 14.67 -1.15
N PRO A 140 -7.64 15.81 -0.46
CA PRO A 140 -7.38 15.86 0.98
C PRO A 140 -8.35 14.97 1.77
N LYS A 141 -7.86 14.36 2.86
CA LYS A 141 -8.63 13.43 3.74
C LYS A 141 -9.14 12.14 3.08
N SER A 142 -8.83 11.88 1.80
CA SER A 142 -9.14 10.57 1.20
C SER A 142 -8.23 9.48 1.75
N SER A 143 -8.72 8.23 1.75
CA SER A 143 -7.96 7.08 2.24
C SER A 143 -6.84 6.69 1.28
N LEU A 144 -5.67 6.34 1.80
CA LEU A 144 -4.55 5.81 1.02
C LEU A 144 -4.39 4.31 1.22
N ARG A 145 -4.02 3.59 0.16
CA ARG A 145 -3.77 2.15 0.19
C ARG A 145 -2.43 1.83 -0.42
N ILE A 146 -1.58 1.17 0.34
CA ILE A 146 -0.19 0.91 -0.03
C ILE A 146 0.09 -0.58 0.10
N PHE A 147 0.70 -1.13 -0.94
CA PHE A 147 1.11 -2.52 -1.01
C PHE A 147 2.63 -2.58 -0.98
N LYS A 148 3.17 -3.27 0.03
CA LYS A 148 4.60 -3.53 0.12
C LYS A 148 4.86 -5.03 0.10
N ASN A 149 5.87 -5.43 -0.67
CA ASN A 149 6.30 -6.82 -0.78
C ASN A 149 7.16 -7.28 0.40
N LEU A 150 7.72 -6.32 1.15
CA LEU A 150 8.54 -6.53 2.34
C LEU A 150 7.81 -6.01 3.58
N ARG A 151 8.18 -6.53 4.76
CA ARG A 151 7.72 -6.01 6.06
C ARG A 151 8.02 -4.51 6.16
N VAL A 152 7.06 -3.74 6.68
CA VAL A 152 7.26 -2.32 6.96
C VAL A 152 8.29 -2.18 8.09
N CYS A 153 9.29 -1.32 7.93
CA CYS A 153 10.26 -1.08 9.02
C CYS A 153 9.62 -0.29 10.17
N GLY A 154 10.17 -0.43 11.39
CA GLY A 154 9.58 0.21 12.58
C GLY A 154 9.61 1.73 12.54
N ASP A 155 10.64 2.30 11.92
CA ASP A 155 10.71 3.74 11.67
C ASP A 155 9.57 4.21 10.74
N CYS A 156 9.38 3.54 9.59
CA CYS A 156 8.29 3.86 8.68
C CYS A 156 6.94 3.65 9.36
N HIS A 157 6.75 2.58 10.11
CA HIS A 157 5.53 2.35 10.88
C HIS A 157 5.21 3.54 11.80
N SER A 158 6.21 4.04 12.53
CA SER A 158 6.08 5.19 13.42
C SER A 158 5.81 6.50 12.67
N ALA A 159 6.51 6.73 11.56
CA ALA A 159 6.26 7.88 10.69
C ALA A 159 4.83 7.87 10.13
N ILE A 160 4.32 6.72 9.67
CA ILE A 160 2.98 6.59 9.08
C ILE A 160 1.89 6.89 10.11
N LYS A 161 2.07 6.48 11.37
CA LYS A 161 1.19 6.89 12.48
C LYS A 161 1.09 8.41 12.54
N CYS A 162 2.22 9.12 12.64
CA CYS A 162 2.24 10.58 12.68
C CYS A 162 1.62 11.21 11.42
N ILE A 163 1.90 10.65 10.24
CA ILE A 163 1.34 11.12 8.95
C ILE A 163 -0.19 11.00 8.94
N SER A 164 -0.74 9.86 9.40
CA SER A 164 -2.21 9.65 9.43
C SER A 164 -2.91 10.73 10.25
N ASP A 165 -2.30 11.11 11.36
CA ASP A 165 -2.82 12.12 12.28
C ASP A 165 -2.72 13.53 11.69
N ILE A 166 -1.55 13.96 11.19
CA ILE A 166 -1.39 15.32 10.61
C ILE A 166 -2.21 15.55 9.34
N THR A 167 -2.40 14.50 8.53
CA THR A 167 -3.15 14.62 7.27
C THR A 167 -4.65 14.36 7.45
N GLY A 168 -5.06 13.79 8.60
CA GLY A 168 -6.41 13.32 8.82
C GLY A 168 -6.84 12.23 7.82
N ARG A 169 -5.88 11.42 7.34
CA ARG A 169 -6.12 10.35 6.37
C ARG A 169 -6.05 9.00 7.05
N GLU A 170 -6.99 8.13 6.69
CA GLU A 170 -6.82 6.70 6.93
C GLU A 170 -5.82 6.15 5.91
N ILE A 171 -4.78 5.48 6.40
CA ILE A 171 -3.75 4.86 5.56
C ILE A 171 -3.76 3.36 5.85
N VAL A 172 -4.02 2.55 4.83
CA VAL A 172 -3.98 1.10 4.93
C VAL A 172 -2.73 0.62 4.22
N VAL A 173 -1.82 -0.01 4.97
CA VAL A 173 -0.61 -0.61 4.42
C VAL A 173 -0.70 -2.12 4.56
N ARG A 174 -0.64 -2.82 3.43
CA ARG A 174 -0.46 -4.27 3.42
C ARG A 174 1.02 -4.55 3.20
N ASP A 175 1.64 -5.24 4.13
CA ASP A 175 3.00 -5.75 3.99
C ASP A 175 3.01 -7.28 3.82
N SER A 176 4.20 -7.90 3.85
CA SER A 176 4.32 -9.36 3.70
C SER A 176 3.64 -10.17 4.81
N ASN A 177 3.42 -9.57 5.98
CA ASN A 177 2.98 -10.25 7.19
C ASN A 177 1.51 -9.97 7.51
N ARG A 178 1.04 -8.74 7.35
CA ARG A 178 -0.29 -8.30 7.81
C ARG A 178 -0.77 -7.01 7.14
N PHE A 179 -1.99 -6.62 7.52
CA PHE A 179 -2.54 -5.30 7.26
C PHE A 179 -2.32 -4.41 8.47
N HIS A 180 -1.85 -3.21 8.20
CA HIS A 180 -1.72 -2.11 9.14
C HIS A 180 -2.74 -1.05 8.78
N HIS A 181 -3.68 -0.78 9.68
CA HIS A 181 -4.65 0.29 9.52
C HIS A 181 -4.22 1.45 10.40
N PHE A 182 -3.74 2.52 9.77
CA PHE A 182 -3.31 3.73 10.43
C PHE A 182 -4.41 4.77 10.43
N LYS A 183 -4.78 5.23 11.62
CA LYS A 183 -5.83 6.23 11.81
C LYS A 183 -5.59 7.01 13.10
N ASP A 184 -5.71 8.33 13.02
CA ASP A 184 -5.62 9.25 14.17
C ASP A 184 -4.36 9.02 15.03
N GLY A 185 -3.22 8.73 14.37
CA GLY A 185 -1.94 8.53 15.08
C GLY A 185 -1.72 7.12 15.63
N SER A 186 -2.66 6.20 15.41
CA SER A 186 -2.60 4.82 15.90
C SER A 186 -2.55 3.82 14.75
N CYS A 187 -2.06 2.60 15.03
CA CYS A 187 -2.09 1.48 14.10
C CYS A 187 -2.84 0.29 14.70
N SER A 188 -3.62 -0.42 13.91
CA SER A 188 -4.34 -1.63 14.31
C SER A 188 -3.45 -2.79 14.78
N CYS A 189 -2.14 -2.77 14.50
CA CYS A 189 -1.22 -3.83 14.92
C CYS A 189 -0.80 -3.75 16.39
N GLY A 190 -1.14 -2.66 17.10
CA GLY A 190 -0.75 -2.46 18.50
C GLY A 190 0.76 -2.37 18.71
N ASP A 191 1.49 -1.83 17.72
CA ASP A 191 2.97 -1.77 17.71
C ASP A 191 3.66 -3.15 17.68
N TYR A 192 2.95 -4.19 17.22
CA TYR A 192 3.57 -5.42 16.75
C TYR A 192 3.73 -5.32 15.22
N TRP A 193 4.65 -4.46 14.78
CA TRP A 193 5.05 -4.31 13.37
C TRP A 193 5.99 -5.44 12.97
#